data_AF-A0A0C9NLA1-F1
#
_entry.id   AF-A0A0C9NLA1-F1
#
_cell.length_a   1.000
_cell.length_b   1.000
_cell.length_c   1.000
_cell.angle_alpha   90.00
_cell.angle_beta   90.00
_cell.angle_gamma   90.00
#
_symmetry.space_group_name_H-M   'P 1'
#
loop_
_entity.id
_entity.type
_entity.pdbx_description
1 polymer ?
#
loop_
_entity_poly.entity_id
_entity_poly.type
_entity_poly.pdbx_seq_one_letter_code
_entity_poly.pdbx_strand_id
1 'polypeptide(L)'
;MFMLSLVLMAAPVLPSPAQDAPAAVVPPDHADVEQQRRAVQVERDQRARYDAPPVEDYARQKTEMMRAFFIDGYGHDVGLVTVTRAPAQEPRIEWRAPKPREGEGAVSVMNAIVPLSLWRDLQGASGYFDRALVQRPTKQHVICLHGWGTRVEMVDDNGKIRHATADGCGDDSLAWPFAKRMAATALATMPTCALLNAERAGNDIMQLGKCTVLAGDRAAAAEAYNAYDTPWFANPRGEDFARSLTYLFLEKLDFSWPGETPATQGAAAARLWSIHAGENFFSPQRVFGETADRVRMEGVIWVRGATPEANPKATAATMIWERCNGFGFRVARFWVGRAGSHPMTKTTSCSRMP
;
A
#
# COMPACT_ATOMS: atom_id res chain seq x y z
N MET A 1 -31.66 73.22 8.42
CA MET A 1 -31.34 72.46 7.19
C MET A 1 -32.11 71.15 7.27
N PHE A 2 -33.31 71.13 6.70
CA PHE A 2 -34.22 69.97 6.69
C PHE A 2 -33.87 69.10 5.48
N MET A 3 -33.67 67.80 5.67
CA MET A 3 -33.66 66.84 4.57
C MET A 3 -34.79 65.83 4.77
N LEU A 4 -35.76 65.93 3.87
CA LEU A 4 -36.81 64.96 3.57
C LEU A 4 -36.18 63.70 2.96
N SER A 5 -36.50 62.52 3.48
CA SER A 5 -36.33 61.25 2.74
C SER A 5 -37.68 60.66 2.41
N LEU A 6 -37.86 60.44 1.11
CA LEU A 6 -39.01 59.89 0.42
C LEU A 6 -39.11 58.37 0.71
N VAL A 7 -40.28 57.91 1.16
CA VAL A 7 -40.60 56.47 1.31
C VAL A 7 -41.34 56.02 0.04
N LEU A 8 -40.73 55.14 -0.76
CA LEU A 8 -41.42 54.42 -1.83
C LEU A 8 -42.10 53.17 -1.23
N MET A 9 -43.42 53.09 -1.34
CA MET A 9 -44.17 51.85 -1.04
C MET A 9 -44.22 50.97 -2.29
N ALA A 10 -43.69 49.75 -2.20
CA ALA A 10 -43.90 48.69 -3.18
C ALA A 10 -45.04 47.78 -2.69
N ALA A 11 -46.01 47.50 -3.57
CA ALA A 11 -47.14 46.63 -3.30
C ALA A 11 -46.73 45.15 -3.21
N PRO A 12 -47.41 44.31 -2.41
CA PRO A 12 -47.13 42.89 -2.34
C PRO A 12 -47.76 42.16 -3.55
N VAL A 13 -46.94 41.44 -4.31
CA VAL A 13 -47.39 40.45 -5.30
C VAL A 13 -47.65 39.13 -4.56
N LEU A 14 -48.91 38.67 -4.56
CA LEU A 14 -49.27 37.35 -4.04
C LEU A 14 -48.81 36.26 -5.03
N PRO A 15 -48.17 35.17 -4.57
CA PRO A 15 -47.87 34.03 -5.43
C PRO A 15 -49.13 33.18 -5.69
N SER A 16 -49.38 32.84 -6.95
CA SER A 16 -50.37 31.83 -7.34
C SER A 16 -49.95 30.44 -6.83
N PRO A 17 -50.90 29.58 -6.43
CA PRO A 17 -50.61 28.19 -6.10
C PRO A 17 -50.29 27.41 -7.38
N ALA A 18 -49.04 26.94 -7.50
CA ALA A 18 -48.67 25.98 -8.52
C ALA A 18 -49.34 24.63 -8.18
N GLN A 19 -50.10 24.09 -9.14
CA GLN A 19 -50.69 22.75 -9.06
C GLN A 19 -49.57 21.71 -9.16
N ASP A 20 -49.46 20.85 -8.14
CA ASP A 20 -48.62 19.65 -8.18
C ASP A 20 -49.15 18.66 -9.23
N ALA A 21 -48.47 18.58 -10.37
CA ALA A 21 -48.57 17.44 -11.26
C ALA A 21 -47.62 16.33 -10.75
N PRO A 22 -48.08 15.06 -10.65
CA PRO A 22 -47.21 13.97 -10.22
C PRO A 22 -46.08 13.77 -11.24
N ALA A 23 -44.84 13.82 -10.75
CA ALA A 23 -43.65 13.59 -11.56
C ALA A 23 -43.75 12.21 -12.24
N ALA A 24 -43.76 12.21 -13.57
CA ALA A 24 -43.66 10.99 -14.35
C ALA A 24 -42.36 10.27 -13.97
N VAL A 25 -42.47 9.02 -13.56
CA VAL A 25 -41.32 8.12 -13.35
C VAL A 25 -40.66 7.91 -14.70
N VAL A 26 -39.60 8.65 -14.96
CA VAL A 26 -38.77 8.47 -16.16
C VAL A 26 -38.10 7.08 -16.04
N PRO A 27 -38.27 6.19 -17.02
CA PRO A 27 -37.55 4.93 -17.04
C PRO A 27 -36.04 5.20 -17.03
N PRO A 28 -35.24 4.44 -16.28
CA PRO A 28 -33.79 4.62 -16.27
C PRO A 28 -33.24 4.50 -17.70
N ASP A 29 -32.36 5.44 -18.08
CA ASP A 29 -31.71 5.44 -19.39
C ASP A 29 -30.92 4.12 -19.56
N HIS A 30 -30.90 3.57 -20.78
CA HIS A 30 -30.09 2.39 -21.09
C HIS A 30 -28.60 2.61 -20.76
N ALA A 31 -28.11 3.85 -20.85
CA ALA A 31 -26.76 4.23 -20.42
C ALA A 31 -26.53 4.01 -18.91
N ASP A 32 -27.54 4.26 -18.07
CA ASP A 32 -27.45 4.07 -16.61
C ASP A 32 -27.36 2.59 -16.25
N VAL A 33 -28.10 1.73 -16.97
CA VAL A 33 -28.08 0.28 -16.76
C VAL A 33 -26.71 -0.31 -17.13
N GLU A 34 -26.11 0.13 -18.23
CA GLU A 34 -24.76 -0.32 -18.60
C GLU A 34 -23.69 0.19 -17.61
N GLN A 35 -23.79 1.43 -17.17
CA GLN A 35 -22.88 2.00 -16.18
C GLN A 35 -22.97 1.26 -14.84
N GLN A 36 -24.18 0.93 -14.39
CA GLN A 36 -24.41 0.12 -13.19
C GLN A 36 -23.83 -1.29 -13.33
N ARG A 37 -24.03 -1.95 -14.48
CA ARG A 37 -23.44 -3.28 -14.75
C ARG A 37 -21.91 -3.24 -14.70
N ARG A 38 -21.31 -2.21 -15.29
CA ARG A 38 -19.85 -2.00 -15.25
C ARG A 38 -19.36 -1.77 -13.83
N ALA A 39 -20.04 -0.95 -13.04
CA ALA A 39 -19.68 -0.71 -11.64
C ALA A 39 -19.69 -2.01 -10.82
N VAL A 40 -20.76 -2.81 -10.92
CA VAL A 40 -20.86 -4.12 -10.26
C VAL A 40 -19.73 -5.07 -10.68
N GLN A 41 -19.40 -5.07 -11.97
CA GLN A 41 -18.30 -5.89 -12.51
C GLN A 41 -16.94 -5.45 -11.95
N VAL A 42 -16.65 -4.13 -11.94
CA VAL A 42 -15.42 -3.57 -11.37
C VAL A 42 -15.28 -3.95 -9.89
N GLU A 43 -16.35 -3.87 -9.10
CA GLU A 43 -16.31 -4.26 -7.69
C GLU A 43 -16.04 -5.75 -7.50
N ARG A 44 -16.65 -6.61 -8.33
CA ARG A 44 -16.43 -8.04 -8.32
C ARG A 44 -14.98 -8.36 -8.67
N ASP A 45 -14.45 -7.72 -9.70
CA ASP A 45 -13.08 -7.92 -10.16
C ASP A 45 -12.08 -7.43 -9.12
N GLN A 46 -12.34 -6.29 -8.48
CA GLN A 46 -11.52 -5.81 -7.38
C GLN A 46 -11.51 -6.82 -6.22
N ARG A 47 -12.66 -7.31 -5.77
CA ARG A 47 -12.72 -8.35 -4.70
C ARG A 47 -11.97 -9.62 -5.09
N ALA A 48 -12.09 -10.05 -6.34
CA ALA A 48 -11.40 -11.24 -6.86
C ALA A 48 -9.87 -11.08 -6.86
N ARG A 49 -9.34 -9.85 -7.01
CA ARG A 49 -7.90 -9.56 -6.87
C ARG A 49 -7.37 -9.81 -5.47
N TYR A 50 -8.21 -9.85 -4.44
CA TYR A 50 -7.79 -10.06 -3.04
C TYR A 50 -8.30 -11.36 -2.41
N ASP A 51 -8.95 -12.23 -3.20
CA ASP A 51 -9.71 -13.38 -2.69
C ASP A 51 -10.68 -13.00 -1.55
N ALA A 52 -11.31 -11.83 -1.69
CA ALA A 52 -12.18 -11.27 -0.67
C ALA A 52 -13.64 -11.71 -0.91
N PRO A 53 -14.31 -12.34 0.08
CA PRO A 53 -15.72 -12.70 -0.06
C PRO A 53 -16.63 -11.48 -0.29
N PRO A 54 -17.77 -11.64 -0.96
CA PRO A 54 -18.81 -10.61 -1.03
C PRO A 54 -19.22 -10.11 0.36
N VAL A 55 -19.63 -8.84 0.46
CA VAL A 55 -20.03 -8.23 1.74
C VAL A 55 -21.29 -8.90 2.31
N GLU A 56 -22.16 -9.37 1.43
CA GLU A 56 -23.40 -10.08 1.74
C GLU A 56 -23.14 -11.38 2.51
N ASP A 57 -21.99 -12.02 2.31
CA ASP A 57 -21.64 -13.26 3.00
C ASP A 57 -21.46 -13.01 4.50
N TYR A 58 -20.84 -11.88 4.87
CA TYR A 58 -20.67 -11.46 6.26
C TYR A 58 -22.00 -11.11 6.91
N ALA A 59 -22.88 -10.40 6.19
CA ALA A 59 -24.23 -10.09 6.67
C ALA A 59 -25.06 -11.36 6.93
N ARG A 60 -25.02 -12.35 6.03
CA ARG A 60 -25.69 -13.65 6.23
C ARG A 60 -25.16 -14.41 7.45
N GLN A 61 -23.87 -14.27 7.74
CA GLN A 61 -23.21 -14.89 8.89
C GLN A 61 -23.39 -14.09 10.20
N LYS A 62 -24.07 -12.93 10.16
CA LYS A 62 -24.18 -11.99 11.29
C LYS A 62 -22.81 -11.52 11.80
N THR A 63 -21.86 -11.39 10.89
CA THR A 63 -20.51 -10.90 11.17
C THR A 63 -20.46 -9.41 10.89
N GLU A 64 -20.17 -8.61 11.92
CA GLU A 64 -19.85 -7.19 11.73
C GLU A 64 -18.56 -7.10 10.93
N MET A 65 -18.51 -6.19 9.95
CA MET A 65 -17.38 -6.11 9.02
C MET A 65 -17.14 -4.66 8.60
N MET A 66 -15.88 -4.24 8.55
CA MET A 66 -15.44 -3.00 7.93
C MET A 66 -14.31 -3.34 6.96
N ARG A 67 -14.41 -2.95 5.70
CA ARG A 67 -13.41 -3.25 4.67
C ARG A 67 -13.07 -2.03 3.85
N ALA A 68 -11.79 -1.79 3.64
CA ALA A 68 -11.28 -0.68 2.84
C ALA A 68 -10.30 -1.19 1.78
N PHE A 69 -10.62 -0.93 0.51
CA PHE A 69 -9.74 -1.12 -0.64
C PHE A 69 -8.95 0.17 -0.86
N PHE A 70 -7.66 0.04 -1.18
CA PHE A 70 -6.78 1.19 -1.45
C PHE A 70 -6.24 1.13 -2.88
N ILE A 71 -6.37 2.25 -3.57
CA ILE A 71 -5.89 2.45 -4.95
C ILE A 71 -4.91 3.63 -4.92
N ASP A 72 -3.75 3.49 -5.55
CA ASP A 72 -2.76 4.57 -5.63
C ASP A 72 -3.12 5.63 -6.68
N GLY A 73 -2.31 6.70 -6.74
CA GLY A 73 -2.45 7.79 -7.71
C GLY A 73 -2.26 7.42 -9.18
N TYR A 74 -1.96 6.16 -9.49
CA TYR A 74 -1.80 5.63 -10.84
C TYR A 74 -2.91 4.61 -11.18
N GLY A 75 -3.87 4.39 -10.27
CA GLY A 75 -4.95 3.44 -10.47
C GLY A 75 -4.57 1.99 -10.14
N HIS A 76 -3.45 1.75 -9.45
CA HIS A 76 -3.06 0.42 -9.02
C HIS A 76 -3.68 0.08 -7.66
N ASP A 77 -4.21 -1.13 -7.55
CA ASP A 77 -4.58 -1.75 -6.27
C ASP A 77 -3.34 -1.89 -5.39
N VAL A 78 -3.38 -1.30 -4.19
CA VAL A 78 -2.26 -1.32 -3.22
C VAL A 78 -2.49 -2.39 -2.16
N GLY A 79 -3.72 -2.52 -1.69
CA GLY A 79 -4.04 -3.38 -0.57
C GLY A 79 -5.48 -3.31 -0.11
N LEU A 80 -5.82 -4.23 0.78
CA LEU A 80 -7.14 -4.36 1.38
C LEU A 80 -7.01 -4.57 2.89
N VAL A 81 -7.62 -3.70 3.68
CA VAL A 81 -7.86 -3.93 5.12
C VAL A 81 -9.26 -4.48 5.31
N THR A 82 -9.40 -5.58 6.03
CA THR A 82 -10.71 -6.08 6.49
C THR A 82 -10.69 -6.27 8.00
N VAL A 83 -11.61 -5.64 8.71
CA VAL A 83 -11.83 -5.83 10.14
C VAL A 83 -13.15 -6.57 10.31
N THR A 84 -13.16 -7.68 11.04
CA THR A 84 -14.36 -8.50 11.25
C THR A 84 -14.57 -8.80 12.71
N ARG A 85 -15.84 -9.01 13.09
CA ARG A 85 -16.21 -9.54 14.40
C ARG A 85 -17.42 -10.45 14.25
N ALA A 86 -17.16 -11.76 14.28
CA ALA A 86 -18.22 -12.76 14.28
C ALA A 86 -18.86 -12.86 15.69
N PRO A 87 -20.10 -13.37 15.81
CA PRO A 87 -20.75 -13.55 17.10
C PRO A 87 -19.89 -14.38 18.07
N ALA A 88 -19.74 -13.88 19.30
CA ALA A 88 -18.93 -14.48 20.35
C ALA A 88 -17.43 -14.67 20.02
N GLN A 89 -16.91 -14.00 18.98
CA GLN A 89 -15.48 -14.02 18.64
C GLN A 89 -14.83 -12.66 18.89
N GLU A 90 -13.52 -12.68 19.11
CA GLU A 90 -12.70 -11.46 19.18
C GLU A 90 -12.67 -10.79 17.80
N PRO A 91 -12.65 -9.44 17.75
CA PRO A 91 -12.49 -8.76 16.49
C PRO A 91 -11.11 -9.05 15.90
N ARG A 92 -11.05 -9.26 14.59
CA ARG A 92 -9.81 -9.53 13.85
C ARG A 92 -9.63 -8.52 12.75
N ILE A 93 -8.38 -8.29 12.39
CA ILE A 93 -8.00 -7.44 11.26
C ILE A 93 -7.10 -8.23 10.33
N GLU A 94 -7.35 -8.10 9.04
CA GLU A 94 -6.60 -8.70 7.96
C GLU A 94 -6.09 -7.60 7.02
N TRP A 95 -4.84 -7.74 6.59
CA TRP A 95 -4.29 -7.02 5.45
C TRP A 95 -4.00 -8.01 4.33
N ARG A 96 -4.49 -7.70 3.13
CA ARG A 96 -4.27 -8.49 1.91
C ARG A 96 -3.59 -7.63 0.85
N ALA A 97 -2.51 -8.14 0.28
CA ALA A 97 -1.95 -7.62 -0.96
C ALA A 97 -2.84 -8.04 -2.15
N PRO A 98 -2.85 -7.29 -3.26
CA PRO A 98 -3.43 -7.79 -4.51
C PRO A 98 -2.72 -9.08 -4.92
N LYS A 99 -3.43 -9.93 -5.65
CA LYS A 99 -2.88 -11.17 -6.20
C LYS A 99 -1.60 -10.87 -6.99
N PRO A 100 -0.55 -11.66 -6.78
CA PRO A 100 0.67 -11.56 -7.56
C PRO A 100 0.35 -11.72 -9.05
N ARG A 101 1.16 -11.09 -9.90
CA ARG A 101 1.13 -11.37 -11.34
C ARG A 101 1.58 -12.79 -11.60
N GLU A 102 1.30 -13.29 -12.80
CA GLU A 102 1.79 -14.61 -13.21
C GLU A 102 3.33 -14.68 -13.08
N GLY A 103 3.83 -15.66 -12.33
CA GLY A 103 5.26 -15.82 -12.03
C GLY A 103 5.74 -15.16 -10.73
N GLU A 104 4.93 -14.34 -10.08
CA GLU A 104 5.20 -13.82 -8.74
C GLU A 104 4.71 -14.81 -7.66
N GLY A 105 5.39 -14.82 -6.51
CA GLY A 105 5.07 -15.74 -5.41
C GLY A 105 3.77 -15.37 -4.69
N ALA A 106 3.06 -16.36 -4.16
CA ALA A 106 1.86 -16.12 -3.35
C ALA A 106 2.18 -15.26 -2.12
N VAL A 107 1.40 -14.19 -1.91
CA VAL A 107 1.51 -13.31 -0.75
C VAL A 107 0.55 -13.80 0.34
N SER A 108 1.08 -14.02 1.55
CA SER A 108 0.27 -14.47 2.68
C SER A 108 -0.57 -13.33 3.26
N VAL A 109 -1.80 -13.64 3.66
CA VAL A 109 -2.67 -12.70 4.39
C VAL A 109 -2.06 -12.43 5.76
N MET A 110 -1.80 -11.16 6.06
CA MET A 110 -1.38 -10.73 7.40
C MET A 110 -2.64 -10.55 8.24
N ASN A 111 -2.64 -11.08 9.47
CA ASN A 111 -3.79 -10.96 10.36
C ASN A 111 -3.38 -10.82 11.82
N ALA A 112 -4.23 -10.15 12.61
CA ALA A 112 -4.05 -9.93 14.04
C ALA A 112 -5.40 -9.87 14.76
N ILE A 113 -5.37 -10.06 16.09
CA ILE A 113 -6.51 -9.76 16.96
C ILE A 113 -6.54 -8.25 17.21
N VAL A 114 -7.72 -7.65 17.15
CA VAL A 114 -7.92 -6.22 17.41
C VAL A 114 -8.38 -6.03 18.85
N PRO A 115 -7.63 -5.28 19.68
CA PRO A 115 -8.08 -4.88 21.00
C PRO A 115 -9.48 -4.23 20.96
N LEU A 116 -10.33 -4.55 21.93
CA LEU A 116 -11.70 -4.03 21.99
C LEU A 116 -11.77 -2.50 22.00
N SER A 117 -10.75 -1.80 22.50
CA SER A 117 -10.64 -0.35 22.43
C SER A 117 -10.55 0.15 20.99
N LEU A 118 -9.63 -0.40 20.20
CA LEU A 118 -9.46 -0.06 18.78
C LEU A 118 -10.68 -0.43 17.95
N TRP A 119 -11.32 -1.57 18.27
CA TRP A 119 -12.58 -1.96 17.65
C TRP A 119 -13.70 -0.93 17.89
N ARG A 120 -13.89 -0.50 19.13
CA ARG A 120 -14.90 0.53 19.48
C ARG A 120 -14.60 1.87 18.83
N ASP A 121 -13.32 2.25 18.75
CA ASP A 121 -12.87 3.44 18.05
C ASP A 121 -13.26 3.40 16.56
N LEU A 122 -13.03 2.27 15.91
CA LEU A 122 -13.44 2.05 14.51
C LEU A 122 -14.96 2.08 14.36
N GLN A 123 -15.71 1.42 15.26
CA GLN A 123 -17.18 1.48 15.26
C GLN A 123 -17.67 2.93 15.36
N GLY A 124 -17.13 3.72 16.29
CA GLY A 124 -17.47 5.13 16.44
C GLY A 124 -17.17 5.95 15.18
N ALA A 125 -16.00 5.76 14.57
CA ALA A 125 -15.62 6.45 13.33
C ALA A 125 -16.48 6.02 12.13
N SER A 126 -16.96 4.77 12.11
CA SER A 126 -17.80 4.23 11.03
C SER A 126 -19.24 4.78 11.02
N GLY A 127 -19.66 5.52 12.05
CA GLY A 127 -21.04 6.02 12.14
C GLY A 127 -21.47 6.88 10.94
N TYR A 128 -20.50 7.56 10.29
CA TYR A 128 -20.78 8.59 9.29
C TYR A 128 -19.95 8.49 8.01
N PHE A 129 -19.16 7.43 7.81
CA PHE A 129 -18.22 7.36 6.68
C PHE A 129 -18.91 7.45 5.31
N ASP A 130 -20.17 7.01 5.23
CA ASP A 130 -21.01 6.98 4.04
C ASP A 130 -21.89 8.22 3.85
N ARG A 131 -21.74 9.24 4.70
CA ARG A 131 -22.48 10.49 4.56
C ARG A 131 -21.80 11.42 3.56
N ALA A 132 -22.60 11.94 2.62
CA ALA A 132 -22.18 13.05 1.78
C ALA A 132 -21.97 14.30 2.63
N LEU A 133 -20.81 14.95 2.47
CA LEU A 133 -20.56 16.25 3.08
C LEU A 133 -21.17 17.35 2.22
N VAL A 134 -21.64 18.42 2.86
CA VAL A 134 -22.13 19.60 2.13
C VAL A 134 -20.93 20.23 1.44
N GLN A 135 -20.91 20.18 0.10
CA GLN A 135 -19.86 20.79 -0.69
C GLN A 135 -19.84 22.30 -0.42
N ARG A 136 -18.71 22.79 0.09
CA ARG A 136 -18.46 24.24 0.08
C ARG A 136 -18.15 24.61 -1.37
N PRO A 137 -18.81 25.61 -1.96
CA PRO A 137 -18.45 26.07 -3.30
C PRO A 137 -17.01 26.61 -3.26
N THR A 138 -16.05 25.78 -3.68
CA THR A 138 -14.65 26.17 -3.79
C THR A 138 -14.45 26.82 -5.15
N LYS A 139 -14.00 28.08 -5.19
CA LYS A 139 -13.65 28.80 -6.44
C LYS A 139 -12.37 28.29 -7.11
N GLN A 140 -11.75 27.23 -6.58
CA GLN A 140 -10.48 26.68 -7.06
C GLN A 140 -10.67 25.20 -7.38
N HIS A 141 -10.29 24.80 -8.59
CA HIS A 141 -10.14 23.41 -8.95
C HIS A 141 -8.87 22.86 -8.29
N VAL A 142 -9.01 21.96 -7.33
CA VAL A 142 -7.88 21.23 -6.75
C VAL A 142 -7.55 20.09 -7.70
N ILE A 143 -6.39 20.17 -8.36
CA ILE A 143 -5.84 19.07 -9.14
C ILE A 143 -4.84 18.34 -8.26
N CYS A 144 -5.16 17.11 -7.91
CA CYS A 144 -4.22 16.23 -7.24
C CYS A 144 -3.28 15.56 -8.23
N LEU A 145 -2.00 15.88 -8.13
CA LEU A 145 -0.97 15.07 -8.77
C LEU A 145 -0.73 13.83 -7.89
N HIS A 146 -1.24 12.66 -8.32
CA HIS A 146 -1.22 11.36 -7.62
C HIS A 146 -2.27 11.16 -6.53
N GLY A 147 -3.53 11.48 -6.84
CA GLY A 147 -4.65 11.27 -5.92
C GLY A 147 -4.96 9.80 -5.66
N TRP A 148 -4.89 9.38 -4.40
CA TRP A 148 -5.27 8.03 -4.00
C TRP A 148 -6.79 7.85 -4.01
N GLY A 149 -7.26 6.61 -4.11
CA GLY A 149 -8.67 6.26 -4.00
C GLY A 149 -8.93 5.22 -2.93
N THR A 150 -10.13 5.24 -2.34
CA THR A 150 -10.62 4.16 -1.49
C THR A 150 -12.06 3.79 -1.81
N ARG A 151 -12.37 2.53 -1.57
CA ARG A 151 -13.73 2.01 -1.47
C ARG A 151 -13.88 1.36 -0.11
N VAL A 152 -14.87 1.81 0.66
CA VAL A 152 -15.21 1.27 1.97
C VAL A 152 -16.51 0.49 1.85
N GLU A 153 -16.53 -0.72 2.41
CA GLU A 153 -17.72 -1.55 2.58
C GLU A 153 -17.88 -1.88 4.07
N MET A 154 -19.12 -1.96 4.55
CA MET A 154 -19.40 -2.27 5.95
C MET A 154 -20.65 -3.12 6.10
N VAL A 155 -20.63 -4.03 7.09
CA VAL A 155 -21.80 -4.65 7.71
C VAL A 155 -21.84 -4.18 9.15
N ASP A 156 -22.90 -3.48 9.54
CA ASP A 156 -23.09 -3.04 10.92
C ASP A 156 -23.68 -4.14 11.82
N ASP A 157 -23.90 -3.81 13.09
CA ASP A 157 -24.42 -4.72 14.12
C ASP A 157 -25.86 -5.20 13.88
N ASN A 158 -26.64 -4.45 13.10
CA ASN A 158 -27.99 -4.84 12.67
C ASN A 158 -27.99 -5.59 11.32
N GLY A 159 -26.81 -5.78 10.71
CA GLY A 159 -26.63 -6.49 9.45
C GLY A 159 -26.86 -5.62 8.21
N LYS A 160 -27.04 -4.30 8.34
CA LYS A 160 -27.16 -3.39 7.22
C LYS A 160 -25.82 -3.22 6.52
N ILE A 161 -25.86 -3.32 5.20
CA ILE A 161 -24.73 -3.12 4.32
C ILE A 161 -24.64 -1.66 3.92
N ARG A 162 -23.45 -1.06 4.05
CA ARG A 162 -23.14 0.32 3.65
C ARG A 162 -21.88 0.34 2.80
N HIS A 163 -21.80 1.24 1.84
CA HIS A 163 -20.61 1.44 1.03
C HIS A 163 -20.40 2.91 0.71
N ALA A 164 -19.14 3.30 0.51
CA ALA A 164 -18.78 4.62 0.05
C ALA A 164 -17.44 4.56 -0.70
N THR A 165 -17.31 5.38 -1.72
CA THR A 165 -16.07 5.57 -2.47
C THR A 165 -15.60 7.01 -2.25
N ALA A 166 -14.29 7.21 -2.14
CA ALA A 166 -13.70 8.53 -2.03
C ALA A 166 -12.37 8.58 -2.74
N ASP A 167 -12.05 9.74 -3.30
CA ASP A 167 -10.67 10.09 -3.57
C ASP A 167 -10.01 10.70 -2.31
N GLY A 168 -8.69 10.67 -2.28
CA GLY A 168 -7.88 11.27 -1.21
C GLY A 168 -7.59 12.76 -1.43
N CYS A 169 -8.31 13.40 -2.36
CA CYS A 169 -7.98 14.69 -2.96
C CYS A 169 -8.94 15.82 -2.63
N GLY A 170 -9.95 15.53 -1.84
CA GLY A 170 -10.86 16.51 -1.27
C GLY A 170 -11.18 16.21 0.19
N ASP A 171 -11.83 17.19 0.81
CA ASP A 171 -12.46 17.08 2.14
C ASP A 171 -13.98 16.84 2.02
N ASP A 172 -14.44 16.31 0.89
CA ASP A 172 -15.86 16.12 0.56
C ASP A 172 -16.41 14.73 0.91
N SER A 173 -15.54 13.82 1.37
CA SER A 173 -15.93 12.49 1.83
C SER A 173 -15.28 12.08 3.15
N LEU A 174 -16.07 11.42 4.00
CA LEU A 174 -15.61 10.84 5.25
C LEU A 174 -15.04 9.42 5.08
N ALA A 175 -15.21 8.79 3.91
CA ALA A 175 -14.73 7.44 3.66
C ALA A 175 -13.19 7.37 3.64
N TRP A 176 -12.50 8.36 3.07
CA TRP A 176 -11.03 8.39 3.05
C TRP A 176 -10.39 8.52 4.44
N PRO A 177 -10.79 9.49 5.30
CA PRO A 177 -10.34 9.53 6.69
C PRO A 177 -10.60 8.23 7.46
N PHE A 178 -11.78 7.62 7.26
CA PHE A 178 -12.12 6.35 7.91
C PHE A 178 -11.23 5.20 7.44
N ALA A 179 -11.01 5.06 6.13
CA ALA A 179 -10.11 4.05 5.56
C ALA A 179 -8.66 4.20 6.06
N LYS A 180 -8.14 5.44 6.14
CA LYS A 180 -6.82 5.69 6.75
C LYS A 180 -6.76 5.25 8.22
N ARG A 181 -7.84 5.47 8.98
CA ARG A 181 -7.92 5.01 10.37
C ARG A 181 -7.91 3.48 10.48
N MET A 182 -8.53 2.78 9.53
CA MET A 182 -8.44 1.32 9.45
C MET A 182 -7.02 0.85 9.17
N ALA A 183 -6.30 1.48 8.23
CA ALA A 183 -4.89 1.19 7.95
C ALA A 183 -4.00 1.44 9.17
N ALA A 184 -4.16 2.59 9.85
CA ALA A 184 -3.46 2.89 11.09
C ALA A 184 -3.71 1.83 12.18
N THR A 185 -4.96 1.35 12.29
CA THR A 185 -5.33 0.29 13.22
C THR A 185 -4.69 -1.05 12.86
N ALA A 186 -4.62 -1.39 11.57
CA ALA A 186 -3.89 -2.58 11.10
C ALA A 186 -2.40 -2.49 11.47
N LEU A 187 -1.76 -1.34 11.24
CA LEU A 187 -0.35 -1.15 11.56
C LEU A 187 -0.11 -1.26 13.07
N ALA A 188 -0.96 -0.65 13.90
CA ALA A 188 -0.87 -0.69 15.36
C ALA A 188 -1.04 -2.11 15.94
N THR A 189 -1.79 -2.99 15.26
CA THR A 189 -2.02 -4.38 15.68
C THR A 189 -1.00 -5.36 15.08
N MET A 190 -0.15 -4.91 14.16
CA MET A 190 0.89 -5.69 13.50
C MET A 190 2.27 -5.11 13.80
N PRO A 191 2.82 -5.32 15.02
CA PRO A 191 4.01 -4.60 15.50
C PRO A 191 5.26 -4.83 14.64
N THR A 192 5.38 -5.97 13.96
CA THR A 192 6.50 -6.21 13.04
C THR A 192 6.45 -5.30 11.81
N CYS A 193 5.27 -4.89 11.35
CA CYS A 193 5.13 -3.93 10.25
C CYS A 193 5.50 -2.52 10.69
N ALA A 194 5.28 -2.18 11.96
CA ALA A 194 5.66 -0.89 12.54
C ALA A 194 7.19 -0.70 12.63
N LEU A 195 7.98 -1.76 12.49
CA LEU A 195 9.45 -1.69 12.41
C LEU A 195 9.95 -1.14 11.07
N LEU A 196 9.12 -1.15 10.02
CA LEU A 196 9.46 -0.50 8.76
C LEU A 196 9.52 1.02 8.95
N ASN A 197 10.41 1.67 8.21
CA ASN A 197 10.58 3.11 8.33
C ASN A 197 9.35 3.86 7.76
N ALA A 198 8.57 4.50 8.64
CA ALA A 198 7.34 5.22 8.28
C ALA A 198 7.60 6.39 7.31
N GLU A 199 8.69 7.14 7.49
CA GLU A 199 9.05 8.24 6.59
C GLU A 199 9.34 7.75 5.16
N ARG A 200 9.87 6.53 5.03
CA ARG A 200 10.16 5.88 3.74
C ARG A 200 8.96 5.21 3.11
N ALA A 201 8.02 4.72 3.93
CA ALA A 201 6.75 4.21 3.44
C ALA A 201 5.85 5.36 2.92
N GLY A 202 5.95 6.55 3.51
CA GLY A 202 5.17 7.73 3.14
C GLY A 202 3.77 7.74 3.76
N ASN A 203 3.17 6.57 3.99
CA ASN A 203 1.93 6.40 4.76
C ASN A 203 1.76 4.95 5.27
N ASP A 204 0.81 4.74 6.19
CA ASP A 204 0.52 3.44 6.80
C ASP A 204 0.12 2.36 5.78
N ILE A 205 -0.55 2.75 4.69
CA ILE A 205 -1.03 1.83 3.65
C ILE A 205 0.15 1.23 2.89
N MET A 206 1.11 2.08 2.49
CA MET A 206 2.36 1.65 1.87
C MET A 206 3.23 0.86 2.84
N GLN A 207 3.21 1.21 4.14
CA GLN A 207 3.96 0.48 5.16
C GLN A 207 3.44 -0.94 5.30
N LEU A 208 2.11 -1.12 5.35
CA LEU A 208 1.48 -2.43 5.34
C LEU A 208 1.77 -3.20 4.04
N GLY A 209 1.71 -2.53 2.88
CA GLY A 209 2.09 -3.09 1.59
C GLY A 209 3.52 -3.65 1.60
N LYS A 210 4.51 -2.84 2.03
CA LYS A 210 5.91 -3.26 2.20
C LYS A 210 6.08 -4.40 3.20
N CYS A 211 5.25 -4.47 4.24
CA CYS A 211 5.32 -5.53 5.24
C CYS A 211 4.97 -6.92 4.69
N THR A 212 4.19 -6.99 3.59
CA THR A 212 3.72 -8.26 3.01
C THR A 212 4.84 -9.17 2.53
N VAL A 213 6.00 -8.61 2.15
CA VAL A 213 7.15 -9.40 1.69
C VAL A 213 8.00 -9.94 2.84
N LEU A 214 7.74 -9.53 4.09
CA LEU A 214 8.54 -9.90 5.26
C LEU A 214 8.12 -11.26 5.84
N ALA A 215 9.11 -12.15 6.02
CA ALA A 215 8.92 -13.50 6.54
C ALA A 215 10.09 -13.97 7.42
N GLY A 216 9.92 -15.10 8.10
CA GLY A 216 10.92 -15.61 9.05
C GLY A 216 11.00 -14.75 10.31
N ASP A 217 12.22 -14.42 10.75
CA ASP A 217 12.43 -13.35 11.73
C ASP A 217 12.08 -11.99 11.09
N ARG A 218 10.84 -11.55 11.31
CA ARG A 218 10.32 -10.33 10.69
C ARG A 218 10.98 -9.05 11.21
N ALA A 219 11.54 -9.06 12.42
CA ALA A 219 12.25 -7.89 12.95
C ALA A 219 13.57 -7.70 12.20
N ALA A 220 14.35 -8.77 12.06
CA ALA A 220 15.55 -8.78 11.23
C ALA A 220 15.23 -8.42 9.77
N ALA A 221 14.19 -9.02 9.20
CA ALA A 221 13.76 -8.74 7.83
C ALA A 221 13.39 -7.26 7.62
N ALA A 222 12.64 -6.66 8.55
CA ALA A 222 12.27 -5.25 8.48
C ALA A 222 13.49 -4.32 8.55
N GLU A 223 14.45 -4.60 9.43
CA GLU A 223 15.68 -3.79 9.55
C GLU A 223 16.54 -3.87 8.27
N ALA A 224 16.75 -5.06 7.72
CA ALA A 224 17.45 -5.21 6.44
C ALA A 224 16.69 -4.55 5.28
N TYR A 225 15.36 -4.63 5.27
CA TYR A 225 14.54 -3.92 4.28
C TYR A 225 14.69 -2.40 4.41
N ASN A 226 14.71 -1.86 5.62
CA ASN A 226 14.94 -0.43 5.85
C ASN A 226 16.31 0.04 5.35
N ALA A 227 17.35 -0.79 5.48
CA ALA A 227 18.68 -0.50 4.94
C ALA A 227 18.67 -0.48 3.39
N TYR A 228 17.98 -1.46 2.80
CA TYR A 228 17.77 -1.54 1.36
C TYR A 228 16.97 -0.34 0.80
N ASP A 229 15.84 0.00 1.42
CA ASP A 229 14.86 1.01 0.96
C ASP A 229 15.33 2.47 1.18
N THR A 230 16.63 2.65 1.40
CA THR A 230 17.24 3.98 1.42
C THR A 230 17.34 4.53 -0.01
N PRO A 231 17.10 5.84 -0.23
CA PRO A 231 17.12 6.42 -1.58
C PRO A 231 18.43 6.18 -2.33
N TRP A 232 19.55 6.18 -1.61
CA TRP A 232 20.86 5.95 -2.19
C TRP A 232 21.12 4.49 -2.52
N PHE A 233 20.51 3.52 -1.83
CA PHE A 233 20.71 2.09 -2.11
C PHE A 233 19.69 1.53 -3.10
N ALA A 234 18.40 1.80 -2.93
CA ALA A 234 17.36 1.32 -3.84
C ALA A 234 17.36 2.06 -5.19
N ASN A 235 17.89 3.28 -5.24
CA ASN A 235 17.92 4.12 -6.44
C ASN A 235 19.17 5.03 -6.48
N PRO A 236 20.39 4.46 -6.50
CA PRO A 236 21.60 5.27 -6.62
C PRO A 236 21.56 6.05 -7.94
N ARG A 237 21.85 7.36 -7.89
CA ARG A 237 21.92 8.21 -9.09
C ARG A 237 23.29 8.85 -9.23
N GLY A 238 24.18 8.25 -10.00
CA GLY A 238 25.52 8.79 -10.31
C GLY A 238 26.65 8.18 -9.47
N GLU A 239 27.89 8.38 -9.93
CA GLU A 239 29.08 7.72 -9.38
C GLU A 239 29.42 8.15 -7.94
N ASP A 240 29.07 9.37 -7.55
CA ASP A 240 29.32 9.92 -6.21
C ASP A 240 28.65 9.10 -5.08
N PHE A 241 27.62 8.31 -5.41
CA PHE A 241 26.92 7.46 -4.44
C PHE A 241 27.69 6.19 -4.07
N ALA A 242 28.61 5.71 -4.92
CA ALA A 242 29.34 4.47 -4.66
C ALA A 242 30.14 4.53 -3.33
N ARG A 243 30.71 5.70 -3.01
CA ARG A 243 31.44 5.89 -1.75
C ARG A 243 30.50 5.77 -0.55
N SER A 244 29.32 6.39 -0.62
CA SER A 244 28.30 6.32 0.44
C SER A 244 27.74 4.90 0.61
N LEU A 245 27.68 4.13 -0.49
CA LEU A 245 27.20 2.75 -0.49
C LEU A 245 28.18 1.76 0.11
N THR A 246 29.48 2.07 0.12
CA THR A 246 30.52 1.12 0.57
C THR A 246 30.25 0.60 1.99
N TYR A 247 29.66 1.41 2.87
CA TYR A 247 29.29 1.02 4.23
C TYR A 247 28.12 0.03 4.33
N LEU A 248 27.36 -0.15 3.25
CA LEU A 248 26.26 -1.12 3.16
C LEU A 248 26.71 -2.47 2.59
N PHE A 249 27.97 -2.60 2.15
CA PHE A 249 28.55 -3.88 1.75
C PHE A 249 29.56 -4.34 2.80
N LEU A 250 29.69 -5.64 3.00
CA LEU A 250 30.80 -6.19 3.79
C LEU A 250 32.12 -5.94 3.07
N GLU A 251 33.21 -5.83 3.83
CA GLU A 251 34.54 -5.61 3.25
C GLU A 251 34.92 -6.75 2.30
N LYS A 252 34.60 -7.99 2.70
CA LYS A 252 34.70 -9.21 1.89
C LYS A 252 33.30 -9.75 1.67
N LEU A 253 32.94 -9.98 0.41
CA LEU A 253 31.63 -10.46 0.02
C LEU A 253 31.70 -11.27 -1.28
N ASP A 254 30.60 -11.87 -1.69
CA ASP A 254 30.47 -12.48 -3.01
C ASP A 254 29.41 -11.71 -3.82
N PHE A 255 29.82 -10.91 -4.80
CA PHE A 255 28.93 -10.09 -5.63
C PHE A 255 29.06 -10.45 -7.11
N SER A 256 27.96 -10.78 -7.77
CA SER A 256 27.94 -11.14 -9.19
C SER A 256 26.79 -10.50 -9.94
N TRP A 257 27.11 -9.94 -11.10
CA TRP A 257 26.16 -9.36 -12.04
C TRP A 257 26.44 -9.90 -13.45
N PRO A 258 25.44 -10.16 -14.31
CA PRO A 258 25.67 -10.81 -15.60
C PRO A 258 26.47 -9.89 -16.52
N GLY A 259 27.53 -10.43 -17.13
CA GLY A 259 28.44 -9.67 -18.00
C GLY A 259 29.55 -8.92 -17.26
N GLU A 260 29.51 -8.88 -15.93
CA GLU A 260 30.54 -8.24 -15.10
C GLU A 260 31.53 -9.26 -14.53
N THR A 261 32.73 -8.79 -14.20
CA THR A 261 33.66 -9.58 -13.38
C THR A 261 33.12 -9.63 -11.94
N PRO A 262 33.00 -10.81 -11.31
CA PRO A 262 32.56 -10.91 -9.92
C PRO A 262 33.43 -10.05 -8.99
N ALA A 263 32.79 -9.33 -8.07
CA ALA A 263 33.46 -8.49 -7.08
C ALA A 263 33.49 -9.19 -5.72
N THR A 264 34.68 -9.21 -5.11
CA THR A 264 34.91 -9.82 -3.78
C THR A 264 35.16 -8.80 -2.66
N GLN A 265 35.19 -7.51 -3.01
CA GLN A 265 35.44 -6.41 -2.10
C GLN A 265 34.29 -5.41 -2.09
N GLY A 266 33.94 -4.89 -0.90
CA GLY A 266 32.79 -4.00 -0.71
C GLY A 266 32.78 -2.77 -1.61
N ALA A 267 33.94 -2.12 -1.79
CA ALA A 267 34.06 -0.95 -2.67
C ALA A 267 33.80 -1.27 -4.15
N ALA A 268 34.30 -2.41 -4.63
CA ALA A 268 34.07 -2.87 -6.00
C ALA A 268 32.60 -3.24 -6.22
N ALA A 269 31.97 -3.93 -5.26
CA ALA A 269 30.55 -4.25 -5.29
C ALA A 269 29.67 -3.00 -5.26
N ALA A 270 30.00 -2.02 -4.42
CA ALA A 270 29.27 -0.74 -4.35
C ALA A 270 29.30 0.03 -5.67
N ARG A 271 30.47 0.03 -6.36
CA ARG A 271 30.58 0.61 -7.71
C ARG A 271 29.69 -0.12 -8.71
N LEU A 272 29.78 -1.45 -8.79
CA LEU A 272 28.93 -2.23 -9.69
C LEU A 272 27.43 -2.00 -9.40
N TRP A 273 27.03 -2.01 -8.13
CA TRP A 273 25.66 -1.71 -7.73
C TRP A 273 25.23 -0.31 -8.17
N SER A 274 26.05 0.73 -7.96
CA SER A 274 25.70 2.10 -8.35
C SER A 274 25.50 2.28 -9.87
N ILE A 275 26.29 1.57 -10.68
CA ILE A 275 26.17 1.57 -12.15
C ILE A 275 24.85 0.90 -12.54
N HIS A 276 24.65 -0.33 -12.06
CA HIS A 276 23.55 -1.17 -12.53
C HIS A 276 22.19 -0.83 -11.90
N ALA A 277 22.13 -0.48 -10.62
CA ALA A 277 20.90 -0.10 -9.93
C ALA A 277 20.44 1.35 -10.24
N GLY A 278 21.25 2.14 -10.97
CA GLY A 278 20.82 3.41 -11.55
C GLY A 278 19.98 3.22 -12.83
N GLU A 279 20.33 2.20 -13.62
CA GLU A 279 19.70 1.84 -14.89
C GLU A 279 18.63 0.74 -14.75
N ASN A 280 18.70 -0.03 -13.67
CA ASN A 280 17.76 -1.09 -13.33
C ASN A 280 17.21 -0.85 -11.93
N PHE A 281 16.07 -1.43 -11.59
CA PHE A 281 15.61 -1.45 -10.20
C PHE A 281 15.43 -2.88 -9.72
N PHE A 282 16.00 -3.18 -8.55
CA PHE A 282 15.66 -4.40 -7.82
C PHE A 282 14.32 -4.20 -7.13
N SER A 283 13.41 -5.17 -7.24
CA SER A 283 12.14 -5.18 -6.54
C SER A 283 12.09 -6.42 -5.63
N PRO A 284 12.28 -6.26 -4.30
CA PRO A 284 12.17 -7.37 -3.37
C PRO A 284 10.78 -7.98 -3.44
N GLN A 285 10.72 -9.29 -3.65
CA GLN A 285 9.49 -10.10 -3.67
C GLN A 285 9.32 -10.87 -2.35
N ARG A 286 10.44 -11.18 -1.69
CA ARG A 286 10.46 -11.85 -0.38
C ARG A 286 11.69 -11.43 0.41
N VAL A 287 11.51 -11.11 1.68
CA VAL A 287 12.57 -10.74 2.62
C VAL A 287 12.44 -11.67 3.82
N PHE A 288 13.29 -12.69 3.87
CA PHE A 288 13.22 -13.74 4.87
C PHE A 288 14.35 -13.57 5.90
N GLY A 289 13.99 -13.23 7.14
CA GLY A 289 14.92 -13.28 8.25
C GLY A 289 15.25 -14.74 8.58
N GLU A 290 16.41 -15.21 8.11
CA GLU A 290 16.89 -16.56 8.38
C GLU A 290 17.28 -16.70 9.86
N THR A 291 17.84 -15.64 10.44
CA THR A 291 18.14 -15.47 11.86
C THR A 291 18.07 -13.99 12.23
N ALA A 292 18.26 -13.64 13.51
CA ALA A 292 18.35 -12.24 13.97
C ALA A 292 19.48 -11.43 13.30
N ASP A 293 20.50 -12.13 12.79
CA ASP A 293 21.71 -11.53 12.20
C ASP A 293 21.88 -11.85 10.71
N ARG A 294 20.89 -12.50 10.08
CA ARG A 294 20.98 -12.89 8.67
C ARG A 294 19.63 -12.86 7.97
N VAL A 295 19.57 -12.13 6.86
CA VAL A 295 18.37 -11.95 6.05
C VAL A 295 18.66 -12.30 4.61
N ARG A 296 17.79 -13.09 3.99
CA ARG A 296 17.79 -13.37 2.55
C ARG A 296 16.68 -12.58 1.88
N MET A 297 17.04 -11.73 0.94
CA MET A 297 16.14 -10.92 0.15
C MET A 297 16.13 -11.44 -1.29
N GLU A 298 15.00 -11.99 -1.70
CA GLU A 298 14.77 -12.50 -3.05
C GLU A 298 13.88 -11.51 -3.80
N GLY A 299 14.21 -11.28 -5.06
CA GLY A 299 13.44 -10.36 -5.88
C GLY A 299 13.78 -10.49 -7.34
N VAL A 300 13.45 -9.44 -8.07
CA VAL A 300 13.68 -9.35 -9.51
C VAL A 300 14.31 -8.02 -9.88
N ILE A 301 15.20 -8.04 -10.87
CA ILE A 301 15.77 -6.86 -11.51
C ILE A 301 14.92 -6.52 -12.72
N TRP A 302 14.45 -5.28 -12.77
CA TRP A 302 13.72 -4.71 -13.87
C TRP A 302 14.56 -3.65 -14.57
N VAL A 303 14.56 -3.64 -15.89
CA VAL A 303 15.20 -2.58 -16.68
C VAL A 303 14.36 -1.31 -16.60
N ARG A 304 14.96 -0.18 -16.19
CA ARG A 304 14.24 1.08 -16.09
C ARG A 304 13.87 1.61 -17.48
N GLY A 305 12.67 2.17 -17.61
CA GLY A 305 12.20 2.81 -18.85
C GLY A 305 11.80 1.83 -19.95
N ALA A 306 11.87 0.54 -19.69
CA ALA A 306 11.43 -0.46 -20.63
C ALA A 306 9.89 -0.44 -20.69
N THR A 307 9.33 -0.21 -21.87
CA THR A 307 7.88 -0.07 -22.03
C THR A 307 7.19 -1.42 -21.84
N PRO A 308 5.91 -1.45 -21.45
CA PRO A 308 5.15 -2.70 -21.40
C PRO A 308 5.20 -3.50 -22.71
N GLU A 309 5.36 -2.84 -23.88
CA GLU A 309 5.52 -3.53 -25.17
C GLU A 309 6.91 -4.19 -25.34
N ALA A 310 7.95 -3.67 -24.69
CA ALA A 310 9.30 -4.21 -24.77
C ALA A 310 9.48 -5.53 -24.00
N ASN A 311 8.46 -5.94 -23.24
CA ASN A 311 8.39 -7.16 -22.42
C ASN A 311 9.74 -7.50 -21.76
N PRO A 312 10.30 -6.59 -20.96
CA PRO A 312 11.63 -6.75 -20.39
C PRO A 312 11.52 -7.89 -19.39
N LYS A 313 12.15 -9.04 -19.69
CA LYS A 313 12.11 -10.19 -18.80
C LYS A 313 12.78 -9.82 -17.49
N ALA A 314 11.97 -9.68 -16.44
CA ALA A 314 12.45 -9.51 -15.08
C ALA A 314 13.42 -10.64 -14.76
N THR A 315 14.61 -10.31 -14.26
CA THR A 315 15.64 -11.32 -13.97
C THR A 315 15.70 -11.54 -12.47
N ALA A 316 15.56 -12.79 -12.03
CA ALA A 316 15.65 -13.13 -10.61
C ALA A 316 16.98 -12.67 -10.02
N ALA A 317 16.95 -12.15 -8.81
CA ALA A 317 18.14 -11.79 -8.06
C ALA A 317 17.95 -12.11 -6.58
N THR A 318 19.06 -12.30 -5.88
CA THR A 318 19.06 -12.57 -4.46
C THR A 318 20.18 -11.81 -3.79
N MET A 319 19.88 -11.26 -2.63
CA MET A 319 20.78 -10.50 -1.78
C MET A 319 20.76 -11.09 -0.38
N ILE A 320 21.92 -11.39 0.17
CA ILE A 320 22.08 -11.82 1.56
C ILE A 320 22.63 -10.65 2.35
N TRP A 321 21.91 -10.29 3.41
CA TRP A 321 22.29 -9.27 4.37
C TRP A 321 22.71 -9.96 5.67
N GLU A 322 23.83 -9.54 6.25
CA GLU A 322 24.34 -10.04 7.53
C GLU A 322 24.64 -8.88 8.48
N ARG A 323 24.42 -9.11 9.77
CA ARG A 323 24.86 -8.24 10.86
C ARG A 323 26.21 -8.74 11.36
N CYS A 324 27.25 -7.90 11.35
CA CYS A 324 28.56 -8.24 11.93
C CYS A 324 29.02 -7.15 12.91
N ASN A 325 29.66 -7.56 14.00
CA ASN A 325 30.41 -6.69 14.93
C ASN A 325 29.62 -5.48 15.47
N GLY A 326 28.32 -5.63 15.73
CA GLY A 326 27.47 -4.57 16.28
C GLY A 326 27.07 -3.48 15.28
N PHE A 327 27.47 -3.57 14.01
CA PHE A 327 26.94 -2.72 12.95
C PHE A 327 25.58 -3.22 12.48
N GLY A 328 24.79 -2.36 11.81
CA GLY A 328 23.54 -2.77 11.15
C GLY A 328 23.78 -3.75 9.98
N PHE A 329 22.69 -4.21 9.36
CA PHE A 329 22.74 -5.12 8.21
C PHE A 329 23.56 -4.56 7.04
N ARG A 330 24.44 -5.41 6.49
CA ARG A 330 25.25 -5.13 5.29
C ARG A 330 25.16 -6.31 4.31
N VAL A 331 25.26 -6.02 3.03
CA VAL A 331 25.26 -7.02 1.96
C VAL A 331 26.52 -7.88 2.06
N ALA A 332 26.30 -9.17 2.33
CA ALA A 332 27.32 -10.20 2.39
C ALA A 332 27.42 -10.98 1.07
N ARG A 333 26.31 -11.09 0.34
CA ARG A 333 26.27 -11.73 -0.98
C ARG A 333 25.21 -11.11 -1.87
N PHE A 334 25.47 -11.06 -3.17
CA PHE A 334 24.48 -10.67 -4.16
C PHE A 334 24.73 -11.39 -5.48
N TRP A 335 23.66 -11.86 -6.12
CA TRP A 335 23.74 -12.40 -7.47
C TRP A 335 22.44 -12.19 -8.25
N VAL A 336 22.59 -12.05 -9.57
CA VAL A 336 21.49 -12.03 -10.54
C VAL A 336 21.52 -13.32 -11.35
N GLY A 337 20.38 -13.98 -11.50
CA GLY A 337 20.21 -15.27 -12.16
C GLY A 337 19.66 -16.35 -11.21
N ARG A 338 19.54 -17.58 -11.72
CA ARG A 338 18.98 -18.71 -10.94
C ARG A 338 19.94 -19.13 -9.81
N ALA A 339 19.38 -19.39 -8.63
CA ALA A 339 20.09 -20.01 -7.51
C ALA A 339 20.62 -21.39 -7.94
N GLY A 340 21.92 -21.48 -8.23
CA GLY A 340 22.57 -22.70 -8.73
C GLY A 340 23.67 -22.45 -9.75
N SER A 341 23.70 -21.28 -10.39
CA SER A 341 24.78 -20.90 -11.31
C SER A 341 26.01 -20.29 -10.63
N HIS A 342 26.09 -20.33 -9.29
CA HIS A 342 27.19 -19.71 -8.56
C HIS A 342 27.85 -20.67 -7.58
N PRO A 343 29.17 -20.90 -7.67
CA PRO A 343 29.89 -21.71 -6.71
C PRO A 343 29.84 -20.99 -5.36
N MET A 344 29.22 -21.61 -4.36
CA MET A 344 29.23 -21.10 -3.00
C MET A 344 30.66 -21.20 -2.45
N THR A 345 31.43 -20.12 -2.54
CA THR A 345 32.57 -19.92 -1.66
C THR A 345 32.02 -19.90 -0.23
N LYS A 346 32.54 -20.79 0.63
CA LYS A 346 32.23 -20.80 2.06
C LYS A 346 32.88 -19.57 2.70
N THR A 347 32.34 -18.39 2.43
CA THR A 347 32.79 -17.15 3.04
C THR A 347 31.95 -16.96 4.30
N THR A 348 32.46 -17.40 5.45
CA THR A 348 31.92 -17.02 6.77
C THR A 348 32.47 -15.65 7.14
N SER A 349 31.69 -14.62 6.84
CA SER A 349 32.17 -13.23 6.82
C SER A 349 32.29 -12.59 8.21
N CYS A 350 31.53 -13.01 9.22
CA CYS A 350 31.64 -12.46 10.58
C CYS A 350 32.61 -13.28 11.44
N SER A 351 33.80 -13.61 10.94
CA SER A 351 34.87 -14.08 11.83
C SER A 351 35.18 -12.91 12.76
N ARG A 352 34.70 -12.97 14.01
CA ARG A 352 35.02 -11.99 15.07
C ARG A 352 36.53 -11.76 15.02
N MET A 353 36.99 -10.62 14.52
CA MET A 353 38.33 -10.19 14.86
C MET A 353 38.26 -9.83 16.35
N PRO A 354 39.05 -10.48 17.21
CA PRO A 354 39.09 -10.20 18.64
C PRO A 354 39.50 -8.76 18.94
#